data_AF-A0A6G1GQ96-F1
#
_entry.id   AF-A0A6G1GQ96-F1
#
_cell.length_a   1.000
_cell.length_b   1.000
_cell.length_c   1.000
_cell.angle_alpha   90.00
_cell.angle_beta   90.00
_cell.angle_gamma   90.00
#
_symmetry.space_group_name_H-M   'P 1'
#
loop_
_entity.id
_entity.type
_entity.pdbx_description
1 polymer ?
#
loop_
_entity_poly.entity_id
_entity_poly.type
_entity_poly.pdbx_seq_one_letter_code
_entity_poly.pdbx_strand_id
1 'polypeptide(L)'
;MTLCVDSKSLYDCLIKLGTTQEKRLMIDILCLRQSYERREISEILWIKGEKNTADAMTKEKHCDALRRLVSTNKVDLDQLNGRVDRGGTSSR
;
A
#
# COMPACT_ATOMS: atom_id res chain seq x y z
N MET A 1 -2.39 -10.86 0.09
CA MET A 1 -1.30 -9.99 0.61
C MET A 1 -1.88 -8.61 0.88
N THR A 2 -1.45 -7.96 1.96
CA THR A 2 -1.83 -6.57 2.29
C THR A 2 -0.80 -5.62 1.71
N LEU A 3 -1.25 -4.65 0.90
CA LEU A 3 -0.40 -3.64 0.29
C LEU A 3 -0.51 -2.32 1.07
N CYS A 4 0.59 -1.84 1.63
CA CYS A 4 0.64 -0.54 2.28
C CYS A 4 1.23 0.51 1.33
N VAL A 5 0.54 1.63 1.15
CA VAL A 5 0.98 2.77 0.34
C VAL A 5 0.89 4.05 1.16
N ASP A 6 1.79 4.99 0.93
CA ASP A 6 1.76 6.33 1.55
C ASP A 6 1.36 7.44 0.56
N SER A 7 1.49 7.16 -0.74
CA SER A 7 1.03 8.04 -1.81
C SER A 7 -0.49 8.02 -1.97
N LYS A 8 -1.12 9.16 -1.67
CA LYS A 8 -2.56 9.35 -1.84
C LYS A 8 -3.01 9.17 -3.30
N SER A 9 -2.22 9.66 -4.26
CA SER A 9 -2.57 9.57 -5.69
C SER A 9 -2.59 8.11 -6.17
N LEU A 10 -1.65 7.29 -5.70
CA LEU A 10 -1.63 5.87 -6.00
C LEU A 10 -2.82 5.15 -5.35
N TYR A 11 -3.10 5.43 -4.08
CA TYR A 11 -4.26 4.89 -3.37
C TYR A 11 -5.57 5.21 -4.10
N ASP A 12 -5.80 6.48 -4.42
CA ASP A 12 -6.99 6.91 -5.18
C ASP A 12 -7.08 6.23 -6.55
N CYS A 13 -5.96 6.06 -7.26
CA CYS A 13 -5.92 5.41 -8.57
C CYS A 13 -6.27 3.91 -8.50
N LEU A 14 -5.83 3.21 -7.45
CA LEU A 14 -6.13 1.80 -7.22
C LEU A 14 -7.59 1.59 -6.81
N ILE A 15 -8.15 2.43 -5.93
CA ILE A 15 -9.50 2.24 -5.38
C ILE A 15 -10.60 2.79 -6.30
N LYS A 16 -10.39 3.90 -7.00
CA LYS A 16 -11.44 4.58 -7.81
C LYS A 16 -11.49 4.12 -9.26
N LEU A 17 -10.74 3.07 -9.63
CA LEU A 17 -10.53 2.68 -11.03
C LEU A 17 -10.05 3.84 -11.93
N GLY A 18 -9.45 4.88 -11.34
CA GLY A 18 -9.03 6.09 -12.06
C GLY A 18 -7.89 5.78 -13.04
N THR A 19 -7.85 6.44 -14.20
CA THR A 19 -6.75 6.27 -15.15
C THR A 19 -5.65 7.30 -14.89
N THR A 20 -4.39 6.93 -15.16
CA THR A 20 -3.27 7.88 -15.22
C THR A 20 -2.94 8.16 -16.68
N GLN A 21 -2.52 9.39 -16.99
CA GLN A 21 -2.04 9.79 -18.32
C GLN A 21 -0.53 9.57 -18.49
N GLU A 22 0.16 9.24 -17.38
CA GLU A 22 1.60 8.99 -17.39
C GLU A 22 1.85 7.57 -17.91
N LYS A 23 2.50 7.48 -19.08
CA LYS A 23 2.57 6.23 -19.86
C LYS A 23 3.32 5.11 -19.15
N ARG A 24 4.32 5.44 -18.32
CA ARG A 24 5.12 4.42 -17.62
C ARG A 24 4.31 3.80 -16.47
N LEU A 25 3.64 4.63 -15.67
CA LEU A 25 2.79 4.20 -14.56
C LEU A 25 1.56 3.40 -15.00
N MET A 26 1.06 3.58 -16.24
CA MET A 26 -0.08 2.79 -16.73
C MET A 26 0.18 1.27 -16.66
N ILE A 27 1.39 0.83 -17.00
CA ILE A 27 1.75 -0.59 -17.01
C ILE A 27 1.80 -1.11 -15.58
N ASP A 28 2.49 -0.41 -14.68
CA ASP A 28 2.62 -0.82 -13.28
C ASP A 28 1.27 -0.87 -12.56
N ILE A 29 0.41 0.13 -12.81
CA ILE A 29 -0.93 0.19 -12.23
C ILE A 29 -1.82 -0.93 -12.80
N LEU A 30 -1.68 -1.27 -14.08
CA LEU A 30 -2.40 -2.40 -14.68
C LEU A 30 -1.98 -3.73 -14.04
N CYS A 31 -0.69 -3.94 -13.81
CA CYS A 31 -0.17 -5.12 -13.12
C CYS A 31 -0.70 -5.23 -11.68
N LEU A 32 -0.71 -4.11 -10.93
CA LEU A 32 -1.27 -4.07 -9.58
C LEU A 32 -2.78 -4.39 -9.58
N ARG A 33 -3.53 -3.90 -10.58
CA ARG A 33 -4.95 -4.21 -10.75
C ARG A 33 -5.19 -5.68 -11.05
N GLN A 34 -4.42 -6.26 -11.97
CA GLN A 34 -4.51 -7.69 -12.25
C GLN A 34 -4.22 -8.53 -11.00
N SER A 35 -3.21 -8.15 -10.21
CA SER A 35 -2.88 -8.81 -8.94
C SER A 35 -4.01 -8.68 -7.92
N TYR A 36 -4.63 -7.48 -7.85
CA TYR A 36 -5.82 -7.25 -7.04
C TYR A 36 -6.97 -8.14 -7.52
N GLU A 37 -7.26 -8.20 -8.82
CA GLU A 37 -8.30 -9.02 -9.46
C GLU A 37 -8.13 -10.52 -9.23
N ARG A 38 -6.88 -11.00 -9.28
CA ARG A 38 -6.48 -12.38 -8.99
C ARG A 38 -6.50 -12.74 -7.50
N ARG A 39 -6.82 -11.78 -6.63
CA ARG A 39 -6.81 -11.93 -5.15
C ARG A 39 -5.42 -12.19 -4.57
N GLU A 40 -4.38 -11.85 -5.31
CA GLU A 40 -3.00 -11.85 -4.80
C GLU A 40 -2.83 -10.70 -3.79
N ILE A 41 -3.44 -9.55 -4.10
CA ILE A 41 -3.62 -8.43 -3.17
C ILE A 41 -5.05 -8.50 -2.60
N SER A 42 -5.15 -8.73 -1.29
CA SER A 42 -6.41 -8.86 -0.56
C SER A 42 -6.86 -7.54 0.04
N GLU A 43 -5.91 -6.68 0.39
CA GLU A 43 -6.16 -5.44 1.10
C GLU A 43 -5.20 -4.35 0.64
N ILE A 44 -5.69 -3.11 0.61
CA ILE A 44 -4.88 -1.92 0.34
C ILE A 44 -5.05 -0.95 1.51
N LEU A 45 -3.94 -0.62 2.17
CA LEU A 45 -3.88 0.29 3.30
C LEU A 45 -3.17 1.58 2.89
N TRP A 46 -3.82 2.72 3.13
CA TRP A 46 -3.17 4.01 3.01
C TRP A 46 -2.62 4.41 4.38
N ILE A 47 -1.30 4.48 4.49
CA ILE A 47 -0.55 4.80 5.71
C ILE A 47 0.17 6.14 5.60
N LYS A 48 0.60 6.72 6.73
CA LYS A 48 1.49 7.88 6.71
C LYS A 48 2.89 7.44 6.29
N GLY A 49 3.59 8.25 5.48
CA GLY A 49 4.96 7.97 5.03
C GLY A 49 5.95 7.72 6.17
N GLU A 50 5.81 8.44 7.29
CA GLU A 50 6.64 8.23 8.50
C GLU A 50 6.49 6.84 9.14
N LYS A 51 5.40 6.14 8.84
CA LYS A 51 5.12 4.76 9.27
C LYS A 51 5.48 3.73 8.20
N ASN A 52 5.79 4.18 6.98
CA ASN A 52 6.13 3.31 5.87
C ASN A 52 7.60 2.90 5.95
N THR A 53 7.85 1.63 6.24
CA THR A 53 9.22 1.09 6.31
C THR A 53 9.94 1.13 4.96
N ALA A 54 9.19 1.18 3.85
CA ALA A 54 9.77 1.31 2.52
C ALA A 54 10.41 2.69 2.30
N ASP A 55 9.96 3.74 3.00
CA ASP A 55 10.53 5.08 2.89
C ASP A 55 12.00 5.11 3.31
N ALA A 56 12.36 4.27 4.29
CA ALA A 56 13.74 4.06 4.75
C ALA A 56 14.64 3.43 3.68
N MET A 57 14.05 2.70 2.74
CA MET A 57 14.78 1.97 1.70
C MET A 57 14.93 2.82 0.43
N THR A 58 14.06 3.80 0.23
CA THR A 58 14.04 4.68 -0.95
C THR A 58 14.71 6.03 -0.69
N LYS A 59 15.02 6.35 0.57
CA LYS A 59 15.69 7.59 0.97
C LYS A 59 16.95 7.26 1.77
N GLU A 60 17.95 8.14 1.69
CA GLU A 60 19.18 8.03 2.50
C GLU A 60 18.96 8.32 4.00
N LYS A 61 17.84 8.95 4.35
CA LYS A 61 17.54 9.33 5.74
C LYS A 61 17.06 8.16 6.57
N HIS A 62 17.51 8.13 7.83
CA HIS A 62 17.03 7.20 8.84
C HIS A 62 15.51 7.35 9.04
N CYS A 63 14.83 6.20 9.13
CA CYS A 63 13.38 6.11 9.32
C CYS A 63 13.05 5.42 10.65
N ASP A 64 12.21 6.07 11.44
CA ASP A 64 11.75 5.52 12.72
C ASP A 64 10.91 4.25 12.55
N ALA A 65 10.16 4.12 11.44
CA ALA A 65 9.39 2.91 11.17
C ALA A 65 10.29 1.68 11.02
N LEU A 66 11.40 1.80 10.26
CA LEU A 66 12.34 0.71 10.08
C LEU A 66 13.04 0.36 11.40
N ARG A 67 13.46 1.37 12.18
CA ARG A 67 14.05 1.14 13.51
C ARG A 67 13.10 0.38 14.43
N ARG A 68 11.83 0.78 14.48
CA ARG A 68 10.80 0.08 15.28
C ARG A 68 10.56 -1.34 14.80
N LEU A 69 10.51 -1.54 13.48
CA LEU A 69 10.37 -2.88 12.90
C LEU A 69 11.51 -3.79 13.37
N VAL A 70 12.77 -3.33 13.28
CA VAL A 70 13.93 -4.13 13.72
C VAL A 70 13.92 -4.37 15.23
N SER A 71 13.56 -3.37 16.03
CA SER A 71 13.55 -3.49 17.50
C SER A 71 12.39 -4.30 18.08
N THR A 72 11.23 -4.31 17.42
CA THR A 72 10.00 -4.89 17.97
C THR A 72 9.44 -6.05 17.16
N ASN A 73 9.97 -6.26 15.95
CA ASN A 73 9.46 -7.17 14.94
C ASN A 73 7.98 -6.93 14.57
N LYS A 74 7.51 -5.67 14.69
CA LYS A 74 6.14 -5.27 14.40
C LYS A 74 6.11 -4.06 13.47
N VAL A 75 5.11 -4.04 12.59
CA VAL A 75 4.77 -2.87 11.76
C VAL A 75 3.61 -2.15 12.43
N ASP A 76 3.77 -0.84 12.63
CA ASP A 76 2.75 0.04 13.23
C ASP A 76 1.75 0.47 12.15
N LEU A 77 0.52 -0.05 12.25
CA LEU A 77 -0.58 0.24 11.32
C LEU A 77 -1.73 0.98 12.00
N ASP A 78 -1.52 1.55 13.19
CA ASP A 78 -2.61 2.09 14.03
C ASP A 78 -3.19 3.41 13.49
N GLN A 79 -2.46 4.09 12.58
CA GLN A 79 -2.87 5.35 11.96
C GLN A 79 -3.06 5.20 10.45
N LEU A 80 -4.10 4.47 10.05
CA LEU A 80 -4.51 4.38 8.66
C LEU A 80 -5.25 5.65 8.24
N ASN A 81 -4.84 6.21 7.10
CA ASN A 81 -5.57 7.27 6.42
C ASN A 81 -6.74 6.71 5.57
N GLY A 82 -6.69 5.42 5.23
CA GLY A 82 -7.72 4.71 4.48
C GLY A 82 -7.44 3.21 4.38
N ARG A 83 -8.49 2.41 4.21
CA ARG A 83 -8.40 0.96 4.00
C ARG A 83 -9.48 0.52 3.01
N VAL A 84 -9.09 -0.35 2.08
CA VAL A 84 -10.02 -1.13 1.27
C VAL A 84 -9.69 -2.60 1.47
N ASP A 85 -10.67 -3.34 1.95
CA ASP A 85 -10.64 -4.81 1.98
C ASP A 85 -11.47 -5.31 0.80
N ARG A 86 -10.91 -6.23 0.02
CA ARG A 86 -11.61 -6.83 -1.11
C ARG A 86 -12.67 -7.85 -0.64
N GLY A 87 -12.64 -8.25 0.63
CA GLY A 87 -13.56 -9.20 1.20
C GLY A 87 -13.42 -10.57 0.54
N GLY A 88 -12.66 -11.47 1.17
CA GLY A 88 -12.99 -12.88 1.02
C GLY A 88 -14.43 -13.02 1.50
N THR A 89 -15.33 -13.56 0.67
CA THR A 89 -16.70 -13.90 1.04
C THR A 89 -16.77 -14.34 2.51
N SER A 90 -17.32 -13.48 3.37
CA SER A 90 -17.90 -13.96 4.61
C SER A 90 -19.13 -14.75 4.19
N SER A 91 -18.93 -16.04 3.94
CA SER A 91 -19.99 -17.02 3.83
C SER A 91 -19.89 -17.92 5.05
N ARG A 92 -20.87 -17.67 5.94
CA ARG A 92 -21.28 -18.41 7.14
C ARG A 92 -20.60 -18.06 8.44
#